data_AF-A0A7C4T6W0-F1
#
_entry.id   AF-A0A7C4T6W0-F1
#
_cell.length_a   1.000
_cell.length_b   1.000
_cell.length_c   1.000
_cell.angle_alpha   90.00
_cell.angle_beta   90.00
_cell.angle_gamma   90.00
#
_symmetry.space_group_name_H-M   'P 1'
#
loop_
_entity.id
_entity.type
_entity.pdbx_description
1 polymer ?
#
loop_
_entity_poly.entity_id
_entity_poly.type
_entity_poly.pdbx_seq_one_letter_code
_entity_poly.pdbx_strand_id
1 'polypeptide(L)' 'MLTIKKPGIGLGLAIVQAYVELLNGEIKIESEIAKGTTVRVEL' A
#
# COMPACT_ATOMS: atom_id res chain seq x y z
N MET A 1 -20.65 -16.25 17.53
CA MET A 1 -19.85 -16.38 16.30
C MET A 1 -18.79 -15.28 16.35
N LEU A 2 -17.53 -15.61 16.68
CA LEU A 2 -16.45 -14.63 16.86
C LEU A 2 -15.75 -14.44 15.50
N THR A 3 -15.92 -13.29 14.83
CA THR A 3 -15.23 -13.01 13.56
C THR A 3 -13.76 -12.74 13.85
N ILE A 4 -12.93 -13.78 13.74
CA ILE A 4 -11.48 -13.62 13.70
C ILE A 4 -11.11 -12.85 12.43
N LYS A 5 -10.60 -11.63 12.59
CA LYS A 5 -10.06 -10.82 11.49
C LYS A 5 -8.82 -11.55 10.98
N LYS A 6 -8.92 -12.23 9.83
CA LYS A 6 -7.80 -12.98 9.24
C LYS A 6 -6.66 -12.00 8.88
N PRO A 7 -5.39 -12.36 9.13
CA PRO A 7 -4.27 -11.54 8.69
C PRO A 7 -4.29 -11.40 7.17
N GLY A 8 -3.98 -10.21 6.68
CA GLY A 8 -3.80 -9.97 5.25
C GLY A 8 -2.51 -10.64 4.76
N ILE A 9 -2.51 -11.10 3.51
CA ILE A 9 -1.35 -11.76 2.87
C ILE A 9 -0.42 -10.78 2.13
N GLY A 10 -0.58 -9.47 2.32
CA GLY A 10 0.32 -8.47 1.76
C GLY A 10 0.14 -8.14 0.26
N LEU A 11 -0.90 -8.63 -0.40
CA LEU A 11 -1.09 -8.41 -1.84
C LEU A 11 -1.47 -6.98 -2.23
N GLY A 12 -2.08 -6.20 -1.35
CA GLY A 12 -2.64 -4.89 -1.71
C GLY A 12 -1.63 -3.92 -2.32
N LEU A 13 -0.49 -3.72 -1.64
CA LEU A 13 0.57 -2.84 -2.11
C LEU A 13 1.30 -3.37 -3.35
N ALA A 14 1.48 -4.70 -3.45
CA ALA A 14 2.09 -5.32 -4.62
C ALA A 14 1.23 -5.08 -5.89
N ILE A 15 -0.09 -5.18 -5.76
CA ILE A 15 -1.02 -4.89 -6.85
C ILE A 15 -0.93 -3.41 -7.26
N VAL A 16 -0.94 -2.49 -6.29
CA VAL A 16 -0.84 -1.04 -6.57
C VAL A 16 0.47 -0.70 -7.27
N GLN A 17 1.60 -1.24 -6.81
CA GLN A 17 2.90 -1.02 -7.44
C GLN A 17 2.88 -1.44 -8.92
N ALA A 18 2.37 -2.64 -9.21
CA ALA A 18 2.31 -3.15 -10.59
C ALA A 18 1.48 -2.25 -11.51
N TYR A 19 0.36 -1.71 -11.03
CA TYR A 19 -0.47 -0.78 -11.81
C TYR A 19 0.21 0.56 -12.06
N VAL A 20 0.88 1.11 -11.03
CA VAL A 20 1.58 2.39 -11.15
C VAL A 20 2.74 2.27 -12.15
N GLU A 21 3.51 1.18 -12.09
CA GLU A 21 4.57 0.88 -13.06
C GLU A 21 4.01 0.74 -14.49
N LEU A 22 2.88 0.05 -14.67
CA LEU A 22 2.20 -0.08 -15.98
C LEU A 22 1.77 1.26 -16.58
N LEU A 23 1.48 2.25 -15.74
CA LEU A 23 1.07 3.59 -16.14
C LEU A 23 2.27 4.54 -16.33
N ASN A 24 3.51 4.05 -16.20
CA ASN A 24 4.74 4.87 -16.11
C ASN A 24 4.71 5.89 -14.95
N GLY A 25 3.95 5.58 -13.90
CA GLY A 25 3.88 6.38 -12.69
C GLY A 25 4.94 6.01 -11.66
N GLU A 26 4.91 6.70 -10.53
CA GLU A 26 5.78 6.46 -9.37
C GLU A 26 4.94 6.33 -8.09
N ILE A 27 5.34 5.43 -7.19
CA ILE A 27 4.78 5.29 -5.85
C ILE A 27 5.86 5.53 -4.79
N LYS A 28 5.59 6.45 -3.85
CA LYS A 28 6.47 6.78 -2.72
C LYS A 28 5.76 6.54 -1.39
N ILE A 29 6.47 5.97 -0.42
CA ILE A 29 5.92 5.67 0.91
C ILE A 29 6.83 6.30 1.97
N GLU A 30 6.25 7.15 2.79
CA GLU A 30 6.92 7.84 3.88
C GLU A 30 6.21 7.46 5.19
N SER A 31 6.93 6.93 6.16
CA SER A 31 6.34 6.54 7.44
C SER A 31 7.18 7.04 8.60
N GLU A 32 6.52 7.59 9.61
CA GLU A 32 7.17 8.03 10.84
C GLU A 32 6.41 7.50 12.06
N ILE A 33 7.17 6.97 13.04
CA ILE A 33 6.63 6.44 14.29
C ILE A 33 5.82 7.55 14.98
N ALA A 34 4.62 7.20 15.45
CA ALA A 34 3.68 8.11 16.10
C ALA A 34 3.09 9.25 15.22
N LYS A 35 3.44 9.35 13.93
CA LYS A 35 2.77 10.26 12.97
C LYS A 35 1.93 9.52 11.92
N GLY A 36 2.31 8.28 11.59
CA GLY A 36 1.60 7.45 10.63
C GLY A 36 2.37 7.26 9.31
N THR A 37 1.65 6.87 8.26
CA THR A 37 2.20 6.53 6.96
C THR A 37 1.49 7.34 5.87
N THR A 38 2.28 7.98 5.01
CA THR A 38 1.82 8.66 3.80
C THR A 38 2.24 7.85 2.59
N VAL A 39 1.29 7.64 1.68
CA VAL A 39 1.54 6.99 0.38
C VAL A 39 1.21 8.01 -0.70
N ARG A 40 2.19 8.33 -1.55
CA ARG A 40 2.04 9.19 -2.73
C ARG A 40 2.09 8.35 -3.99
N VAL A 41 1.20 8.66 -4.93
CA VAL A 41 1.14 8.05 -6.26
C VAL A 41 1.12 9.18 -7.27
N GLU A 42 2.01 9.11 -8.25
CA GLU A 42 2.20 10.05 -9.35
C GLU A 42 2.07 9.27 -10.66
N LEU A 43 1.38 9.80 -11.67
CA LEU A 43 1.12 9.15 -12.96
C LEU A 43 1.58 10.04 -14.11
#